data_AF-A0A8E5U545-F1
#
_entry.id   AF-A0A8E5U545-F1
#
_cell.length_a   1.000
_cell.length_b   1.000
_cell.length_c   1.000
_cell.angle_alpha   90.00
_cell.angle_beta   90.00
_cell.angle_gamma   90.00
#
_symmetry.space_group_name_H-M   'P 1'
#
loop_
_entity.id
_entity.type
_entity.pdbx_description
1 polymer ?
#
loop_
_entity_poly.entity_id
_entity_poly.type
_entity_poly.pdbx_seq_one_letter_code
_entity_poly.pdbx_strand_id
1 'polypeptide(L)'
;MARPKSEDKKQALLEAATQAIAQSGIAASTAVIARNAGVAEGTLFRYFATKDELINTLYLHLKQDLCQSMIMELDRSITDAKTMTRFIWNSYISWGLNHPARHRAIRQLAVSEKLTKETEQRADDMFPELRDLCHRSVLMVFMSDEYRAFGDGLFLALAETTMDFAARDPARAGEYIALGFEAMWRALTREEQ
;
A
#
# COMPACT_ATOMS: atom_id res chain seq x y z
N MET A 1 30.29 -10.65 -21.65
CA MET A 1 29.42 -9.47 -21.44
C MET A 1 28.23 -9.90 -20.58
N ALA A 2 27.86 -9.14 -19.54
CA ALA A 2 26.69 -9.46 -18.72
C ALA A 2 25.41 -9.27 -19.55
N ARG A 3 24.54 -10.29 -19.59
CA ARG A 3 23.24 -10.22 -20.28
C ARG A 3 22.40 -9.09 -19.65
N PRO A 4 21.77 -8.19 -20.45
CA PRO A 4 20.98 -7.06 -19.94
C PRO A 4 19.94 -7.51 -18.91
N LYS A 5 19.63 -6.61 -17.97
CA LYS A 5 18.45 -6.79 -17.10
C LYS A 5 17.20 -6.76 -18.00
N SER A 6 16.31 -7.73 -17.82
CA SER A 6 15.02 -7.80 -18.52
C SER A 6 13.95 -7.31 -17.55
N GLU A 7 13.13 -6.37 -18.00
CA GLU A 7 12.03 -5.85 -17.20
C GLU A 7 11.04 -6.95 -16.82
N ASP A 8 10.78 -7.91 -17.72
CA ASP A 8 9.90 -9.06 -17.43
C ASP A 8 10.38 -9.86 -16.21
N LYS A 9 11.70 -10.06 -16.07
CA LYS A 9 12.28 -10.76 -14.92
C LYS A 9 12.20 -9.95 -13.63
N LYS A 10 12.37 -8.63 -13.73
CA LYS A 10 12.17 -7.73 -12.60
C LYS A 10 10.72 -7.81 -12.13
N GLN A 11 9.77 -7.77 -13.05
CA GLN A 11 8.34 -7.87 -12.74
C GLN A 11 7.97 -9.24 -12.15
N ALA A 12 8.51 -10.34 -12.69
CA ALA A 12 8.31 -11.67 -12.13
C ALA A 12 8.85 -11.80 -10.70
N LEU A 13 10.00 -11.18 -10.42
CA LEU A 13 10.56 -11.13 -9.05
C LEU A 13 9.70 -10.29 -8.11
N LEU A 14 9.18 -9.15 -8.55
CA LEU A 14 8.29 -8.30 -7.76
C LEU A 14 6.98 -9.03 -7.43
N GLU A 15 6.35 -9.68 -8.41
CA GLU A 15 5.12 -10.47 -8.18
C GLU A 15 5.39 -11.65 -7.24
N ALA A 16 6.48 -12.39 -7.43
CA ALA A 16 6.86 -13.46 -6.52
C ALA A 16 7.13 -12.97 -5.09
N ALA A 17 7.74 -11.78 -4.96
CA ALA A 17 7.98 -11.14 -3.67
C ALA A 17 6.67 -10.69 -3.01
N THR A 18 5.72 -10.13 -3.77
CA THR A 18 4.37 -9.79 -3.29
C THR A 18 3.72 -11.01 -2.66
N GLN A 19 3.68 -12.14 -3.36
CA GLN A 19 3.03 -13.35 -2.85
C GLN A 19 3.74 -13.88 -1.60
N ALA A 20 5.08 -13.95 -1.62
CA ALA A 20 5.85 -14.46 -0.50
C ALA A 20 5.72 -13.59 0.77
N ILE A 21 5.72 -12.26 0.61
CA ILE A 21 5.57 -11.33 1.74
C ILE A 21 4.12 -11.29 2.23
N ALA A 22 3.13 -11.40 1.34
CA ALA A 22 1.72 -11.52 1.74
C ALA A 22 1.45 -12.77 2.58
N GLN A 23 2.17 -13.87 2.32
CA GLN A 23 2.00 -15.15 3.01
C GLN A 23 2.87 -15.28 4.27
N SER A 24 4.11 -14.82 4.23
CA SER A 24 5.12 -15.08 5.27
C SER A 24 5.70 -13.81 5.91
N GLY A 25 5.14 -12.65 5.57
CA GLY A 25 5.61 -11.35 6.05
C GLY A 25 6.99 -10.98 5.50
N ILE A 26 7.58 -9.93 6.08
CA ILE A 26 8.92 -9.43 5.69
C ILE A 26 10.04 -10.47 5.92
N ALA A 27 9.79 -11.53 6.69
CA ALA A 27 10.71 -12.63 6.92
C ALA A 27 10.86 -13.57 5.71
N ALA A 28 10.02 -13.43 4.66
CA ALA A 28 10.05 -14.24 3.45
C ALA A 28 11.48 -14.43 2.88
N SER A 29 11.82 -15.66 2.51
CA SER A 29 13.15 -16.02 2.02
C SER A 29 13.38 -15.57 0.58
N THR A 30 14.54 -14.97 0.30
CA THR A 30 14.98 -14.59 -1.06
C THR A 30 15.10 -15.81 -1.97
N ALA A 31 15.51 -16.96 -1.45
CA ALA A 31 15.56 -18.21 -2.19
C ALA A 31 14.16 -18.66 -2.64
N VAL A 32 13.16 -18.52 -1.77
CA VAL A 32 11.76 -18.83 -2.11
C VAL A 32 11.24 -17.87 -3.18
N ILE A 33 11.50 -16.57 -3.03
CA ILE A 33 11.10 -15.54 -4.01
C ILE A 33 11.72 -15.83 -5.38
N ALA A 34 13.03 -16.08 -5.44
CA ALA A 34 13.73 -16.37 -6.69
C ALA A 34 13.18 -17.64 -7.36
N ARG A 35 12.97 -18.70 -6.58
CA ARG A 35 12.38 -19.96 -7.07
C ARG A 35 10.98 -19.73 -7.65
N ASN A 36 10.13 -18.99 -6.95
CA ASN A 36 8.77 -18.70 -7.39
C ASN A 36 8.75 -17.81 -8.65
N ALA A 37 9.75 -16.95 -8.82
CA ALA A 37 9.97 -16.15 -10.04
C ALA A 37 10.64 -16.96 -11.18
N GLY A 38 10.94 -18.24 -10.98
CA GLY A 38 11.59 -19.08 -11.99
C GLY A 38 13.05 -18.70 -12.29
N VAL A 39 13.76 -18.12 -11.32
CA VAL A 39 15.16 -17.70 -11.48
C VAL A 39 16.05 -18.23 -10.35
N ALA A 40 17.36 -18.32 -10.60
CA ALA A 40 18.32 -18.63 -9.55
C ALA A 40 18.41 -17.48 -8.53
N GLU A 41 18.69 -17.78 -7.26
CA GLU A 41 18.78 -16.76 -6.21
C GLU A 41 19.85 -15.68 -6.50
N GLY A 42 21.01 -16.07 -7.06
CA GLY A 42 22.01 -15.10 -7.50
C GLY A 42 21.50 -14.15 -8.60
N THR A 43 20.46 -14.53 -9.35
CA THR A 43 19.81 -13.62 -10.31
C THR A 43 18.97 -12.57 -9.59
N LEU A 44 18.27 -12.92 -8.50
CA LEU A 44 17.56 -11.96 -7.66
C LEU A 44 18.52 -10.89 -7.14
N PHE A 45 19.68 -11.30 -6.61
CA PHE A 45 20.68 -10.36 -6.11
C PHE A 45 21.32 -9.48 -7.20
N ARG A 46 21.22 -9.88 -8.46
CA ARG A 46 21.58 -9.03 -9.59
C ARG A 46 20.57 -7.90 -9.81
N TYR A 47 19.30 -8.12 -9.50
CA TYR A 47 18.25 -7.10 -9.61
C TYR A 47 18.18 -6.22 -8.36
N PHE A 48 18.28 -6.82 -7.18
CA PHE A 48 18.21 -6.17 -5.87
C PHE A 48 19.39 -6.64 -5.03
N ALA A 49 20.40 -5.79 -4.84
CA ALA A 49 21.66 -6.20 -4.20
C ALA A 49 21.46 -6.70 -2.76
N THR A 50 20.41 -6.23 -2.09
CA THR A 50 20.03 -6.66 -0.74
C THR A 50 18.53 -6.94 -0.64
N LYS A 51 18.13 -7.67 0.41
CA LYS A 51 16.71 -7.85 0.75
C LYS A 51 16.03 -6.53 1.09
N ASP A 52 16.76 -5.58 1.69
CA ASP A 52 16.24 -4.26 2.06
C ASP A 52 15.97 -3.42 0.81
N GLU A 53 16.83 -3.51 -0.22
CA GLU A 53 16.58 -2.90 -1.53
C GLU A 53 15.34 -3.50 -2.21
N LEU A 54 15.16 -4.83 -2.14
CA LEU A 54 13.95 -5.49 -2.64
C LEU A 54 12.69 -4.98 -1.91
N ILE A 55 12.74 -4.86 -0.58
CA ILE A 55 11.63 -4.35 0.26
C ILE A 55 11.24 -2.93 -0.17
N ASN A 56 12.21 -2.02 -0.28
CA ASN A 56 11.97 -0.63 -0.67
C ASN A 56 11.42 -0.54 -2.10
N THR A 57 12.01 -1.31 -3.04
CA THR A 57 11.55 -1.31 -4.44
C THR A 57 10.15 -1.89 -4.58
N LEU A 58 9.85 -2.97 -3.84
CA LEU A 58 8.53 -3.59 -3.86
C LEU A 58 7.47 -2.65 -3.27
N TYR A 59 7.78 -1.95 -2.18
CA TYR A 59 6.86 -0.99 -1.59
C TYR A 59 6.49 0.12 -2.58
N LEU A 60 7.48 0.71 -3.25
CA LEU A 60 7.24 1.72 -4.30
C LEU A 60 6.45 1.16 -5.47
N HIS A 61 6.74 -0.07 -5.91
CA HIS A 61 5.99 -0.72 -6.98
C HIS A 61 4.51 -0.89 -6.65
N LEU A 62 4.21 -1.37 -5.43
CA LEU A 62 2.82 -1.55 -4.97
C LEU A 62 2.11 -0.21 -4.74
N LYS A 63 2.82 0.80 -4.21
CA LYS A 63 2.28 2.15 -4.07
C LYS A 63 1.95 2.77 -5.42
N GLN A 64 2.81 2.59 -6.42
CA GLN A 64 2.56 3.08 -7.77
C GLN A 64 1.30 2.44 -8.37
N ASP A 65 1.14 1.12 -8.25
CA ASP A 65 -0.06 0.39 -8.71
C ASP A 65 -1.33 0.88 -8.01
N LEU A 66 -1.28 1.09 -6.69
CA LEU A 66 -2.38 1.65 -5.92
C LEU A 66 -2.73 3.08 -6.35
N CYS A 67 -1.73 3.97 -6.42
CA CYS A 67 -1.93 5.36 -6.79
C CYS A 67 -2.46 5.48 -8.22
N GLN A 68 -1.98 4.65 -9.15
CA GLN A 68 -2.50 4.61 -10.52
C GLN A 68 -3.99 4.24 -10.53
N SER A 69 -4.40 3.24 -9.75
CA SER A 69 -5.82 2.88 -9.60
C SER A 69 -6.66 4.04 -9.06
N MET A 70 -6.16 4.77 -8.06
CA MET A 70 -6.86 5.89 -7.46
C MET A 70 -6.96 7.10 -8.40
N ILE A 71 -5.86 7.45 -9.07
CA ILE A 71 -5.79 8.62 -9.97
C ILE A 71 -6.73 8.44 -11.17
N MET A 72 -6.87 7.21 -11.69
CA MET A 72 -7.75 6.93 -12.82
C MET A 72 -9.23 7.19 -12.50
N GLU A 73 -9.64 7.02 -11.25
CA GLU A 73 -11.02 7.19 -10.82
C GLU A 73 -11.27 8.59 -10.20
N LEU A 74 -10.21 9.37 -9.94
CA LEU A 74 -10.25 10.60 -9.15
C LEU A 74 -11.07 11.72 -9.82
N ASP A 75 -12.16 12.11 -9.18
CA ASP A 75 -12.90 13.32 -9.54
C ASP A 75 -12.28 14.56 -8.89
N ARG A 76 -11.51 15.32 -9.69
CA ARG A 76 -10.84 16.55 -9.26
C ARG A 76 -11.78 17.74 -9.03
N SER A 77 -13.07 17.60 -9.33
CA SER A 77 -14.06 18.64 -9.04
C SER A 77 -14.50 18.64 -7.57
N ILE A 78 -14.24 17.55 -6.83
CA ILE A 78 -14.58 17.43 -5.42
C ILE A 78 -13.67 18.33 -4.58
N THR A 79 -14.24 19.36 -3.95
CA THR A 79 -13.52 20.29 -3.07
C THR A 79 -13.61 19.90 -1.59
N ASP A 80 -14.75 19.31 -1.21
CA ASP A 80 -15.03 18.84 0.15
C ASP A 80 -14.04 17.77 0.60
N ALA A 81 -13.42 17.98 1.78
CA ALA A 81 -12.37 17.12 2.28
C ALA A 81 -12.89 15.72 2.64
N LYS A 82 -14.07 15.65 3.27
CA LYS A 82 -14.66 14.38 3.68
C LYS A 82 -15.06 13.53 2.47
N THR A 83 -15.68 14.14 1.47
CA THR A 83 -16.08 13.48 0.22
C THR A 83 -14.86 13.00 -0.56
N MET A 84 -13.81 13.81 -0.67
CA MET A 84 -12.55 13.39 -1.31
C MET A 84 -11.91 12.21 -0.56
N THR A 85 -11.91 12.25 0.77
CA THR A 85 -11.37 11.16 1.60
C THR A 85 -12.21 9.88 1.45
N ARG A 86 -13.53 10.00 1.34
CA ARG A 86 -14.43 8.86 1.07
C ARG A 86 -14.15 8.24 -0.29
N PHE A 87 -13.88 9.06 -1.29
CA PHE A 87 -13.47 8.59 -2.61
C PHE A 87 -12.17 7.77 -2.52
N ILE A 88 -11.12 8.30 -1.88
CA ILE A 88 -9.84 7.60 -1.67
C ILE A 88 -10.03 6.29 -0.91
N TRP A 89 -10.85 6.30 0.15
CA TRP A 89 -11.17 5.09 0.91
C TRP A 89 -11.79 4.03 0.00
N ASN A 90 -12.83 4.38 -0.77
CA ASN A 90 -13.49 3.45 -1.67
C ASN A 90 -12.51 2.86 -2.70
N SER A 91 -11.66 3.68 -3.30
CA SER A 91 -10.64 3.20 -4.26
C SER A 91 -9.60 2.31 -3.58
N TYR A 92 -9.18 2.61 -2.36
CA TYR A 92 -8.29 1.75 -1.57
C TYR A 92 -8.91 0.38 -1.29
N ILE A 93 -10.17 0.35 -0.82
CA ILE A 93 -10.88 -0.90 -0.53
C ILE A 93 -11.11 -1.70 -1.82
N SER A 94 -11.53 -1.05 -2.91
CA SER A 94 -11.72 -1.69 -4.21
C SER A 94 -10.43 -2.35 -4.71
N TRP A 95 -9.32 -1.61 -4.69
CA TRP A 95 -8.01 -2.13 -5.07
C TRP A 95 -7.60 -3.33 -4.20
N GLY A 96 -7.80 -3.25 -2.88
CA GLY A 96 -7.46 -4.32 -1.96
C GLY A 96 -8.32 -5.58 -2.13
N LEU A 97 -9.62 -5.43 -2.42
CA LEU A 97 -10.52 -6.54 -2.75
C LEU A 97 -10.14 -7.23 -4.07
N ASN A 98 -9.73 -6.44 -5.08
CA ASN A 98 -9.29 -6.97 -6.37
C ASN A 98 -7.88 -7.58 -6.30
N HIS A 99 -7.04 -7.14 -5.36
CA HIS A 99 -5.67 -7.61 -5.19
C HIS A 99 -5.30 -7.96 -3.73
N PRO A 100 -5.90 -9.00 -3.11
CA PRO A 100 -5.72 -9.27 -1.68
C PRO A 100 -4.28 -9.55 -1.25
N ALA A 101 -3.45 -10.12 -2.14
CA ALA A 101 -2.04 -10.35 -1.87
C ALA A 101 -1.23 -9.03 -1.87
N ARG A 102 -1.53 -8.10 -2.78
CA ARG A 102 -0.88 -6.78 -2.82
C ARG A 102 -1.23 -5.96 -1.58
N HIS A 103 -2.49 -5.98 -1.16
CA HIS A 103 -2.93 -5.35 0.09
C HIS A 103 -2.21 -5.93 1.32
N ARG A 104 -2.14 -7.26 1.45
CA ARG A 104 -1.41 -7.87 2.57
C ARG A 104 0.08 -7.53 2.54
N ALA A 105 0.71 -7.56 1.37
CA ALA A 105 2.11 -7.21 1.23
C ALA A 105 2.39 -5.75 1.59
N ILE A 106 1.60 -4.79 1.09
CA ILE A 106 1.80 -3.36 1.37
C ILE A 106 1.68 -3.08 2.87
N ARG A 107 0.74 -3.73 3.56
CA ARG A 107 0.56 -3.60 5.01
C ARG A 107 1.78 -4.08 5.79
N GLN A 108 2.33 -5.24 5.43
CA GLN A 108 3.54 -5.77 6.05
C GLN A 108 4.77 -4.89 5.80
N LEU A 109 4.84 -4.26 4.63
CA LEU A 109 5.93 -3.34 4.25
C LEU A 109 5.81 -1.98 4.94
N ALA A 110 4.61 -1.41 5.03
CA ALA A 110 4.36 -0.07 5.56
C ALA A 110 4.78 0.10 7.03
N VAL A 111 4.71 -0.98 7.82
CA VAL A 111 5.11 -0.98 9.25
C VAL A 111 6.51 -1.54 9.49
N SER A 112 7.28 -1.77 8.42
CA SER A 112 8.63 -2.32 8.51
C SER A 112 9.65 -1.21 8.74
N GLU A 113 10.50 -1.37 9.76
CA GLU A 113 11.65 -0.49 10.06
C GLU A 113 12.72 -0.43 8.95
N LYS A 114 12.53 -1.19 7.85
CA LYS A 114 13.44 -1.28 6.71
C LYS A 114 13.13 -0.30 5.58
N LEU A 115 11.99 0.40 5.64
CA LEU A 115 11.73 1.47 4.68
C LEU A 115 12.66 2.65 4.97
N THR A 116 13.28 3.18 3.91
CA THR A 116 14.12 4.37 4.03
C THR A 116 13.27 5.63 3.92
N LYS A 117 13.72 6.73 4.54
CA LYS A 117 13.09 8.05 4.37
C LYS A 117 12.96 8.47 2.90
N GLU A 118 13.92 8.09 2.06
CA GLU A 118 13.86 8.35 0.62
C GLU A 118 12.71 7.60 -0.05
N THR A 119 12.47 6.34 0.33
CA THR A 119 11.35 5.56 -0.17
C THR A 119 10.01 6.12 0.31
N GLU A 120 9.91 6.54 1.56
CA GLU A 120 8.72 7.19 2.10
C GLU A 120 8.40 8.47 1.32
N GLN A 121 9.39 9.36 1.15
CA GLN A 121 9.24 10.60 0.39
C GLN A 121 8.79 10.33 -1.05
N ARG A 122 9.43 9.37 -1.73
CA ARG A 122 9.04 9.00 -3.10
C ARG A 122 7.62 8.46 -3.18
N ALA A 123 7.16 7.71 -2.17
CA ALA A 123 5.80 7.20 -2.12
C ALA A 123 4.78 8.33 -1.89
N ASP A 124 5.10 9.30 -1.04
CA ASP A 124 4.24 10.47 -0.81
C ASP A 124 4.14 11.35 -2.07
N ASP A 125 5.24 11.49 -2.81
CA ASP A 125 5.26 12.25 -4.07
C ASP A 125 4.54 11.56 -5.24
N MET A 126 4.19 10.27 -5.12
CA MET A 126 3.39 9.56 -6.13
C MET A 126 1.93 10.03 -6.17
N PHE A 127 1.41 10.60 -5.09
CA PHE A 127 0.03 11.08 -5.05
C PHE A 127 -0.09 12.40 -4.26
N PRO A 128 0.33 13.53 -4.86
CA PRO A 128 0.35 14.83 -4.20
C PRO A 128 -1.01 15.27 -3.66
N GLU A 129 -2.10 14.99 -4.39
CA GLU A 129 -3.46 15.33 -3.95
C GLU A 129 -3.85 14.60 -2.65
N LEU A 130 -3.41 13.34 -2.48
CA LEU A 130 -3.60 12.59 -1.23
C LEU A 130 -2.75 13.18 -0.11
N ARG A 131 -1.49 13.53 -0.39
CA ARG A 131 -0.59 14.15 0.60
C ARG A 131 -1.19 15.45 1.14
N ASP A 132 -1.64 16.32 0.24
CA ASP A 132 -2.22 17.62 0.60
C ASP A 132 -3.55 17.43 1.36
N LEU A 133 -4.37 16.45 0.97
CA LEU A 133 -5.56 16.04 1.71
C LEU A 133 -5.24 15.55 3.13
N CYS A 134 -4.19 14.75 3.29
CA CYS A 134 -3.74 14.26 4.59
C CYS A 134 -3.32 15.43 5.48
N HIS A 135 -2.53 16.38 4.97
CA HIS A 135 -2.10 17.54 5.75
C HIS A 135 -3.26 18.41 6.24
N ARG A 136 -4.31 18.58 5.44
CA ARG A 136 -5.49 19.38 5.84
C ARG A 136 -6.46 18.63 6.76
N SER A 137 -6.59 17.31 6.61
CA SER A 137 -7.68 16.54 7.25
C SER A 137 -7.21 15.67 8.42
N VAL A 138 -6.03 15.07 8.35
CA VAL A 138 -5.54 14.11 9.36
C VAL A 138 -5.16 14.84 10.65
N LEU A 139 -5.42 14.21 11.80
CA LEU A 139 -5.02 14.71 13.12
C LEU A 139 -3.50 14.95 13.13
N MET A 140 -3.06 16.09 13.68
CA MET A 140 -1.63 16.48 13.67
C MET A 140 -0.72 15.41 14.27
N VAL A 141 -1.18 14.67 15.29
CA VAL A 141 -0.42 13.59 15.90
C VAL A 141 -0.04 12.51 14.87
N PHE A 142 -0.95 12.11 13.98
CA PHE A 142 -0.68 11.11 12.95
C PHE A 142 0.07 11.66 11.73
N MET A 143 0.39 12.96 11.73
CA MET A 143 1.27 13.59 10.74
C MET A 143 2.69 13.87 11.29
N SER A 144 2.96 13.57 12.57
CA SER A 144 4.29 13.72 13.15
C SER A 144 5.18 12.53 12.82
N ASP A 145 6.49 12.74 12.73
CA ASP A 145 7.47 11.68 12.45
C ASP A 145 7.35 10.51 13.44
N GLU A 146 7.04 10.78 14.71
CA GLU A 146 6.96 9.78 15.77
C GLU A 146 5.76 8.83 15.64
N TYR A 147 4.63 9.33 15.14
CA TYR A 147 3.37 8.57 15.13
C TYR A 147 2.76 8.37 13.73
N ARG A 148 3.43 8.85 12.67
CA ARG A 148 2.99 8.67 11.28
C ARG A 148 2.74 7.19 10.94
N ALA A 149 3.74 6.35 11.20
CA ALA A 149 3.64 4.91 10.93
C ALA A 149 2.53 4.23 11.75
N PHE A 150 2.27 4.71 12.97
CA PHE A 150 1.16 4.21 13.79
C PHE A 150 -0.20 4.62 13.22
N GLY A 151 -0.35 5.86 12.78
CA GLY A 151 -1.55 6.35 12.09
C GLY A 151 -1.85 5.55 10.82
N ASP A 152 -0.82 5.30 10.00
CA ASP A 152 -0.94 4.43 8.82
C ASP A 152 -1.33 3.00 9.21
N GLY A 153 -0.77 2.45 10.29
CA GLY A 153 -1.14 1.14 10.82
C GLY A 153 -2.61 1.05 11.23
N LEU A 154 -3.16 2.07 11.88
CA LEU A 154 -4.58 2.16 12.24
C LEU A 154 -5.47 2.22 10.99
N PHE A 155 -5.11 3.05 10.01
CA PHE A 155 -5.81 3.12 8.73
C PHE A 155 -5.87 1.75 8.05
N LEU A 156 -4.71 1.09 7.93
CA LEU A 156 -4.58 -0.24 7.31
C LEU A 156 -5.40 -1.30 8.05
N ALA A 157 -5.44 -1.28 9.38
CA ALA A 157 -6.22 -2.24 10.17
C ALA A 157 -7.74 -2.06 9.98
N LEU A 158 -8.23 -0.81 9.94
CA LEU A 158 -9.63 -0.50 9.68
C LEU A 158 -10.02 -0.90 8.24
N ALA A 159 -9.14 -0.62 7.28
CA ALA A 159 -9.36 -0.98 5.88
C ALA A 159 -9.35 -2.51 5.66
N GLU A 160 -8.41 -3.23 6.28
CA GLU A 160 -8.35 -4.69 6.26
C GLU A 160 -9.62 -5.32 6.82
N THR A 161 -10.07 -4.86 7.99
CA THR A 161 -11.30 -5.35 8.61
C THR A 161 -12.50 -5.09 7.68
N THR A 162 -12.54 -3.91 7.05
CA THR A 162 -13.59 -3.57 6.08
C THR A 162 -13.59 -4.51 4.89
N MET A 163 -12.42 -4.78 4.31
CA MET A 163 -12.26 -5.73 3.21
C MET A 163 -12.67 -7.15 3.60
N ASP A 164 -12.27 -7.62 4.78
CA ASP A 164 -12.58 -8.97 5.25
C ASP A 164 -14.09 -9.19 5.42
N PHE A 165 -14.83 -8.20 5.92
CA PHE A 165 -16.28 -8.30 6.01
C PHE A 165 -16.95 -8.16 4.64
N ALA A 166 -16.51 -7.21 3.80
CA ALA A 166 -17.05 -7.03 2.45
C ALA A 166 -16.82 -8.26 1.54
N ALA A 167 -15.67 -8.93 1.67
CA ALA A 167 -15.36 -10.14 0.91
C ALA A 167 -16.16 -11.38 1.40
N ARG A 168 -16.45 -11.47 2.71
CA ARG A 168 -17.21 -12.59 3.29
C ARG A 168 -18.72 -12.46 3.09
N ASP A 169 -19.25 -11.24 3.08
CA ASP A 169 -20.67 -10.95 2.84
C ASP A 169 -20.84 -9.86 1.75
N PRO A 170 -20.69 -10.24 0.46
CA PRO A 170 -20.75 -9.29 -0.65
C PRO A 170 -22.09 -8.56 -0.77
N ALA A 171 -23.19 -9.16 -0.29
CA ALA A 171 -24.52 -8.53 -0.34
C ALA A 171 -24.58 -7.26 0.53
N ARG A 172 -23.75 -7.17 1.57
CA ARG A 172 -23.63 -6.00 2.46
C ARG A 172 -22.30 -5.26 2.30
N ALA A 173 -21.52 -5.55 1.26
CA ALA A 173 -20.21 -4.92 1.05
C ALA A 173 -20.28 -3.39 1.10
N GLY A 174 -21.28 -2.79 0.46
CA GLY A 174 -21.47 -1.33 0.48
C GLY A 174 -21.69 -0.76 1.89
N GLU A 175 -22.39 -1.48 2.76
CA GLU A 175 -22.62 -1.07 4.15
C GLU A 175 -21.32 -1.15 4.97
N TYR A 176 -20.56 -2.24 4.84
CA TYR A 176 -19.27 -2.39 5.51
C TYR A 176 -18.29 -1.30 5.09
N ILE A 177 -18.22 -1.00 3.79
CA ILE A 177 -17.35 0.06 3.25
C ILE A 177 -17.76 1.42 3.82
N ALA A 178 -19.06 1.73 3.86
CA ALA A 178 -19.55 2.99 4.38
C ALA A 178 -19.33 3.15 5.90
N LEU A 179 -19.55 2.10 6.69
CA LEU A 179 -19.32 2.12 8.14
C LEU A 179 -17.83 2.15 8.48
N GLY A 180 -17.02 1.38 7.76
CA GLY A 180 -15.56 1.39 7.90
C GLY A 180 -14.97 2.77 7.61
N PHE A 181 -15.49 3.46 6.58
CA PHE A 181 -15.11 4.84 6.31
C PHE A 181 -15.43 5.78 7.47
N GLU A 182 -16.65 5.76 8.01
CA GLU A 182 -17.01 6.67 9.10
C GLU A 182 -16.20 6.38 10.37
N ALA A 183 -15.88 5.12 10.64
CA ALA A 183 -14.99 4.75 11.74
C ALA A 183 -13.57 5.30 11.53
N MET A 184 -13.01 5.12 10.32
CA MET A 184 -11.68 5.64 9.95
C MET A 184 -11.63 7.17 10.01
N TRP A 185 -12.63 7.85 9.44
CA TRP A 185 -12.73 9.30 9.46
C TRP A 185 -12.70 9.82 10.91
N ARG A 186 -13.59 9.32 11.76
CA ARG A 186 -13.66 9.72 13.18
C ARG A 186 -12.37 9.42 13.96
N ALA A 187 -11.68 8.33 13.62
CA ALA A 187 -10.46 7.93 14.32
C ALA A 187 -9.23 8.76 13.94
N LEU A 188 -9.13 9.17 12.66
CA LEU A 188 -7.88 9.68 12.10
C LEU A 188 -7.93 11.15 11.67
N THR A 189 -9.11 11.73 11.49
CA THR A 189 -9.24 13.09 10.96
C THR A 189 -9.72 14.09 12.00
N ARG A 190 -9.48 15.37 11.72
CA ARG A 190 -10.03 16.49 12.47
C ARG A 190 -11.51 16.61 12.15
N GLU A 191 -12.32 17.02 13.13
CA GLU A 191 -13.65 17.52 12.83
C GLU A 191 -13.52 18.92 12.23
N GLU A 192 -14.20 19.19 11.12
CA GLU A 192 -14.42 20.57 10.67
C GLU A 192 -15.26 21.25 11.74
N GLN A 193 -14.72 22.32 12.34
CA GLN A 193 -15.50 23.25 13.17
C GLN A 193 -16.42 24.10 12.30
#